data_AF-A0A6V7ITI7-F1
#
_entry.id   AF-A0A6V7ITI7-F1
#
_cell.length_a   1.000
_cell.length_b   1.000
_cell.length_c   1.000
_cell.angle_alpha   90.00
_cell.angle_beta   90.00
_cell.angle_gamma   90.00
#
_symmetry.space_group_name_H-M   'P 1'
#
loop_
_entity.id
_entity.type
_entity.pdbx_description
1 polymer ?
#
loop_
_entity_poly.entity_id
_entity_poly.type
_entity_poly.pdbx_seq_one_letter_code
_entity_poly.pdbx_strand_id
1 'polypeptide(L)'
;TRLTRRYRIKPGVPSLILLEGSTGSVITRGGVERVLADPSGINFPWRPPHPRSALEDGPLMPCGARESNEPMLHEELRHCIKAVYFSAHW
;
A
#
# COMPACT_ATOMS: atom_id res chain seq x y z
N THR A 1 18.52 20.98 -3.33
CA THR A 1 17.70 21.76 -4.31
C THR A 1 16.23 21.73 -3.91
N ARG A 2 15.36 22.54 -4.54
CA ARG A 2 13.91 22.62 -4.21
C ARG A 2 13.20 21.26 -4.27
N LEU A 3 13.56 20.39 -5.22
CA LEU A 3 12.96 19.06 -5.39
C LEU A 3 13.37 18.08 -4.28
N THR A 4 14.64 18.08 -3.86
CA THR A 4 15.13 17.24 -2.74
C THR A 4 14.30 17.46 -1.48
N ARG A 5 14.01 18.72 -1.15
CA ARG A 5 13.19 19.08 0.02
C ARG A 5 11.72 18.73 -0.18
N ARG A 6 11.14 19.07 -1.35
CA ARG A 6 9.72 18.77 -1.66
C ARG A 6 9.41 17.29 -1.53
N TYR A 7 10.32 16.43 -1.99
CA TYR A 7 10.12 14.99 -2.00
C TYR A 7 10.83 14.22 -0.89
N ARG A 8 11.48 14.93 0.04
CA ARG A 8 12.21 14.34 1.18
C ARG A 8 13.25 13.30 0.76
N ILE A 9 13.97 13.58 -0.33
CA ILE A 9 15.03 12.71 -0.85
C ILE A 9 16.21 12.72 0.13
N LYS A 10 16.67 11.53 0.53
CA LYS A 10 17.81 11.37 1.44
C LYS A 10 19.13 11.62 0.69
N PRO A 11 20.07 12.39 1.24
CA PRO A 11 21.40 12.57 0.64
C PRO A 11 22.12 11.24 0.45
N GLY A 12 22.84 11.08 -0.67
CA GLY A 12 23.64 9.89 -0.95
C GLY A 12 22.85 8.62 -1.32
N VAL A 13 21.52 8.69 -1.42
CA VAL A 13 20.67 7.55 -1.78
C VAL A 13 20.09 7.75 -3.19
N PRO A 14 20.33 6.82 -4.14
CA PRO A 14 19.62 6.82 -5.42
C PRO A 14 18.11 6.86 -5.19
N SER A 15 17.42 7.80 -5.84
CA SER A 15 15.99 8.01 -5.62
C SER A 15 15.28 8.18 -6.95
N LEU A 16 14.18 7.44 -7.13
CA LEU A 16 13.28 7.53 -8.27
C LEU A 16 11.87 7.74 -7.73
N ILE A 17 11.26 8.86 -8.07
CA ILE A 17 9.92 9.24 -7.61
C ILE A 17 9.06 9.43 -8.85
N LEU A 18 7.98 8.66 -8.94
CA LEU A 18 7.07 8.71 -10.06
C LEU A 18 5.89 9.62 -9.72
N LEU A 19 5.57 10.50 -10.67
CA LEU A 19 4.48 11.46 -10.56
C LEU A 19 3.47 11.23 -11.67
N GLU A 20 2.22 11.55 -11.42
CA GLU A 20 1.20 11.65 -12.45
C GLU A 20 1.34 12.99 -13.19
N GLY A 21 1.50 12.94 -14.51
CA GLY A 21 1.83 14.14 -15.30
C GLY A 21 0.75 15.23 -15.27
N SER A 22 -0.53 14.84 -15.23
CA SER A 22 -1.66 15.79 -15.27
C SER A 22 -1.89 16.50 -13.94
N THR A 23 -1.74 15.80 -12.82
CA THR A 23 -2.07 16.32 -11.47
C THR A 23 -0.84 16.72 -10.66
N GLY A 24 0.33 16.20 -11.02
CA GLY A 24 1.55 16.28 -10.20
C GLY A 24 1.48 15.46 -8.91
N SER A 25 0.48 14.58 -8.77
CA SER A 25 0.33 13.69 -7.62
C SER A 25 1.44 12.65 -7.60
N VAL A 26 1.81 12.16 -6.41
CA VAL A 26 2.84 11.14 -6.27
C VAL A 26 2.21 9.76 -6.50
N ILE A 27 2.71 9.04 -7.50
CA ILE A 27 2.34 7.64 -7.75
C ILE A 27 3.13 6.72 -6.82
N THR A 28 4.46 6.83 -6.83
CA THR A 28 5.33 6.07 -5.91
C THR A 28 6.60 6.85 -5.57
N ARG A 29 7.08 6.68 -4.33
CA ARG A 29 8.35 7.25 -3.84
C ARG A 29 9.50 6.24 -3.85
N GLY A 30 9.19 4.96 -3.92
CA GLY A 30 10.16 3.86 -3.93
C GLY A 30 10.39 3.32 -5.34
N GLY A 31 10.57 4.22 -6.32
CA GLY A 31 10.69 3.80 -7.72
C GLY A 31 11.90 2.92 -7.99
N VAL A 32 12.99 3.11 -7.24
CA VAL A 32 14.22 2.29 -7.39
C VAL A 32 13.91 0.84 -7.05
N GLU A 33 13.27 0.58 -5.91
CA GLU A 33 12.91 -0.78 -5.50
C GLU A 33 11.93 -1.41 -6.48
N ARG A 34 11.00 -0.62 -7.04
CA ARG A 34 10.03 -1.12 -8.03
C ARG A 34 10.67 -1.50 -9.37
N VAL A 35 11.61 -0.70 -9.87
CA VAL A 35 12.36 -1.04 -11.09
C VAL A 35 13.18 -2.31 -10.90
N LEU A 36 13.81 -2.46 -9.72
CA LEU A 36 14.58 -3.67 -9.41
C LEU A 36 13.69 -4.92 -9.29
N ALA A 37 12.49 -4.78 -8.72
CA ALA A 37 11.55 -5.87 -8.54
C ALA A 37 10.77 -6.23 -9.83
N ASP A 38 10.65 -5.30 -10.77
CA ASP A 38 9.94 -5.46 -12.05
C ASP A 38 10.79 -4.93 -13.22
N PRO A 39 11.90 -5.62 -13.59
CA PRO A 39 12.84 -5.12 -14.60
C PRO A 39 12.24 -5.00 -16.01
N SER A 40 11.21 -5.82 -16.31
CA SER A 40 10.46 -5.75 -17.57
C SER A 40 9.36 -4.70 -17.56
N GLY A 41 9.06 -4.08 -16.40
CA GLY A 41 8.07 -3.03 -16.27
C GLY A 41 6.64 -3.49 -16.48
N ILE A 42 6.33 -4.77 -16.26
CA ILE A 42 4.98 -5.34 -16.47
C ILE A 42 3.94 -4.65 -15.59
N ASN A 43 4.33 -4.25 -14.38
CA ASN A 43 3.46 -3.62 -13.40
C ASN A 43 3.58 -2.10 -13.36
N PHE A 44 4.34 -1.49 -14.27
CA PHE A 44 4.40 -0.03 -14.40
C PHE A 44 2.97 0.52 -14.62
N PRO A 45 2.54 1.62 -13.94
CA PRO A 45 3.33 2.62 -13.21
C PRO A 45 3.58 2.30 -11.73
N TRP A 46 3.46 1.04 -11.30
CA TRP A 46 3.69 0.61 -9.92
C TRP A 46 2.87 1.38 -8.89
N ARG A 47 1.62 1.71 -9.24
CA ARG A 47 0.66 2.28 -8.29
C ARG A 47 0.55 1.34 -7.08
N PRO A 48 0.54 1.86 -5.85
CA PRO A 48 0.22 1.05 -4.69
C PRO A 48 -1.13 0.37 -4.92
N PRO A 49 -1.26 -0.93 -4.60
CA PRO A 49 -2.54 -1.60 -4.70
C PRO A 49 -3.54 -0.93 -3.74
N HIS A 50 -4.82 -1.01 -4.09
CA HIS A 50 -5.87 -0.49 -3.23
C HIS A 50 -5.85 -1.25 -1.89
N PRO A 51 -6.00 -0.59 -0.72
CA PRO A 51 -5.90 -1.27 0.59
C PRO A 51 -6.81 -2.49 0.76
N ARG A 52 -7.94 -2.53 0.01
CA ARG A 52 -8.84 -3.69 -0.06
C ARG A 52 -8.13 -4.98 -0.47
N SER A 53 -7.13 -4.92 -1.36
CA SER A 53 -6.44 -6.13 -1.83
C SER A 53 -5.78 -6.89 -0.68
N ALA A 54 -5.26 -6.19 0.33
CA ALA A 54 -4.66 -6.83 1.51
C ALA A 54 -5.67 -7.59 2.38
N LEU A 55 -6.98 -7.35 2.18
CA LEU A 55 -8.06 -8.05 2.88
C LEU A 55 -8.63 -9.21 2.07
N GLU A 56 -8.28 -9.30 0.78
CA GLU A 56 -8.73 -10.36 -0.12
C GLU A 56 -7.79 -11.57 -0.10
N ASP A 57 -6.59 -11.42 0.52
CA ASP A 57 -5.53 -12.42 0.54
C ASP A 57 -5.76 -13.60 1.49
N GLY A 58 -6.91 -13.69 2.17
CA GLY A 58 -7.20 -14.88 2.97
C GLY A 58 -8.37 -14.76 3.98
N PRO A 59 -8.68 -15.88 4.65
CA PRO A 59 -9.68 -15.93 5.70
C PRO A 59 -9.34 -14.96 6.85
N LEU A 60 -10.30 -14.10 7.19
CA LEU A 60 -10.19 -13.18 8.33
C LEU A 60 -10.54 -13.91 9.62
N MET A 61 -9.84 -13.52 10.69
CA MET A 61 -10.14 -14.02 12.03
C MET A 61 -11.57 -13.63 12.44
N PRO A 62 -12.36 -14.54 13.03
CA PRO A 62 -13.69 -14.22 13.52
C PRO A 62 -13.63 -13.17 14.63
N CYS A 63 -14.53 -12.18 14.59
CA CYS A 63 -14.72 -11.24 15.69
C CYS A 63 -15.67 -11.83 16.73
N GLY A 64 -15.36 -11.63 18.02
CA GLY A 64 -15.95 -12.32 19.19
C GLY A 64 -17.44 -12.13 19.47
N ALA A 65 -18.23 -11.63 18.52
CA ALA A 65 -19.69 -11.68 18.56
C ALA A 65 -20.28 -12.96 17.94
N ARG A 66 -19.49 -13.78 17.23
CA ARG A 66 -19.92 -15.11 16.74
C ARG A 66 -19.48 -16.19 17.73
N GLU A 67 -20.38 -17.12 18.04
CA GLU A 67 -20.07 -18.36 18.78
C GLU A 67 -19.32 -19.40 17.93
N SER A 68 -18.77 -19.01 16.79
CA SER A 68 -18.17 -19.90 15.80
C SER A 68 -16.75 -19.43 15.48
N ASN A 69 -15.82 -20.39 15.41
CA ASN A 69 -14.43 -20.19 15.00
C ASN A 69 -14.25 -20.22 13.48
N GLU A 70 -15.34 -20.26 12.71
CA GLU A 70 -15.23 -20.28 11.25
C GLU A 70 -14.63 -18.96 10.73
N PRO A 71 -13.66 -19.05 9.82
CA PRO A 71 -13.05 -17.87 9.22
C PRO A 71 -14.07 -17.07 8.42
N MET A 72 -13.86 -15.75 8.36
CA MET A 72 -14.75 -14.84 7.64
C MET A 72 -14.13 -14.41 6.31
N LEU A 73 -14.93 -14.30 5.26
CA LEU A 73 -14.52 -13.68 4.02
C LEU A 73 -14.65 -12.15 4.11
N HIS A 74 -13.82 -11.41 3.37
CA HIS A 74 -13.94 -9.95 3.29
C HIS A 74 -15.34 -9.48 2.86
N GLU A 75 -15.99 -10.24 1.96
CA GLU A 75 -17.32 -9.92 1.43
C GLU A 75 -18.43 -10.00 2.49
N GLU A 76 -18.25 -10.80 3.54
CA GLU A 76 -19.18 -10.85 4.68
C GLU A 76 -19.15 -9.54 5.49
N LEU A 77 -18.03 -8.82 5.46
CA LEU A 77 -17.83 -7.55 6.15
C LEU A 77 -18.26 -6.33 5.32
N ARG A 78 -18.95 -6.52 4.19
CA ARG A 78 -19.26 -5.44 3.24
C ARG A 78 -20.06 -4.28 3.86
N HIS A 79 -20.90 -4.55 4.85
CA HIS A 79 -21.71 -3.55 5.56
C HIS A 79 -21.13 -3.15 6.92
N CYS A 80 -19.97 -3.69 7.30
CA CYS A 80 -19.32 -3.35 8.56
C CYS A 80 -18.44 -2.11 8.38
N ILE A 81 -18.32 -1.32 9.45
CA ILE A 81 -17.27 -0.31 9.54
C ILE A 81 -15.93 -1.05 9.67
N LYS A 82 -14.98 -0.70 8.79
CA LYS A 82 -13.64 -1.31 8.74
C LYS A 82 -12.64 -0.32 9.33
N ALA A 83 -11.84 -0.78 10.27
CA ALA A 83 -10.76 0.00 10.87
C ALA A 83 -9.45 -0.80 10.82
N VAL A 84 -8.33 -0.11 10.60
CA VAL A 84 -6.99 -0.70 10.70
C VAL A 84 -6.43 -0.32 12.06
N TYR A 85 -6.17 -1.32 12.90
CA TYR A 85 -5.48 -1.13 14.17
C TYR A 85 -4.01 -1.48 14.00
N PHE A 86 -3.12 -0.56 14.36
CA PHE A 86 -1.69 -0.82 14.46
C PHE A 86 -1.18 -0.24 15.77
N SER A 87 -0.34 -0.99 16.48
CA SER A 87 0.39 -0.51 17.66
C SER A 87 1.88 -0.55 17.36
N ALA A 88 2.57 0.56 17.54
CA ALA A 88 4.03 0.62 17.50
C ALA A 88 4.54 1.00 18.88
N HIS A 89 5.51 0.24 19.39
CA HIS A 89 6.37 0.70 20.47
C HIS A 89 7.64 1.26 19.84
N TRP A 90 7.97 2.48 20.19
CA TRP A 90 9.13 3.23 19.71
C TRP A 90 10.23 3.19 20.77
#